data_AF-A0A967AP97-F1
#
_entry.id   AF-A0A967AP97-F1
#
_cell.length_a   1.000
_cell.length_b   1.000
_cell.length_c   1.000
_cell.angle_alpha   90.00
_cell.angle_beta   90.00
_cell.angle_gamma   90.00
#
_symmetry.space_group_name_H-M   'P 1'
#
loop_
_entity.id
_entity.type
_entity.pdbx_description
1 polymer ?
#
loop_
_entity_poly.entity_id
_entity_poly.type
_entity_poly.pdbx_seq_one_letter_code
_entity_poly.pdbx_strand_id
1 'polypeptide(L)'
;MSFSNHLRKLTVSIWEAQLSHPFVVALGDGTLPEQKFKYYILQDARFLGDLARVFASGILRAPDSDSALRFAKLAEETITVERSLHENYGQRWNLTPKQMSSVPMAPTNYAYTRHMLTVAASGTAVEVTVVALPCAWIYCVVGQHLLRKGHPAKSHPYRDWLMLYASPEFAEVQIWMRKKVDQWAKTAGKDELRRMEESFIISSRYEWMFWEMAWNEEQWPV
;
A
#
# COMPACT_ATOMS: atom_id res chain seq x y z
N MET A 1 7.30 4.11 -24.24
CA MET A 1 6.50 3.71 -23.06
C MET A 1 7.35 3.96 -21.83
N SER A 2 6.81 4.56 -20.77
CA SER A 2 7.57 4.76 -19.52
C SER A 2 7.76 3.43 -18.78
N PHE A 3 8.76 3.33 -17.90
CA PHE A 3 9.06 2.07 -17.21
C PHE A 3 7.95 1.71 -16.20
N SER A 4 7.37 2.70 -15.51
CA SER A 4 6.20 2.50 -14.64
C SER A 4 4.99 1.95 -15.40
N ASN A 5 4.76 2.39 -16.65
CA ASN A 5 3.70 1.84 -17.50
C ASN A 5 4.03 0.42 -17.99
N HIS A 6 5.30 0.12 -18.23
CA HIS A 6 5.76 -1.24 -18.51
C HIS A 6 5.47 -2.18 -17.33
N LEU A 7 5.87 -1.80 -16.11
CA LEU A 7 5.57 -2.52 -14.88
C LEU A 7 4.06 -2.78 -14.72
N ARG A 8 3.24 -1.75 -14.97
CA ARG A 8 1.78 -1.88 -14.92
C ARG A 8 1.23 -2.86 -15.95
N LYS A 9 1.81 -2.90 -17.15
CA LYS A 9 1.42 -3.84 -18.21
C LYS A 9 1.68 -5.29 -17.81
N LEU A 10 2.78 -5.55 -17.09
CA LEU A 10 3.12 -6.89 -16.60
C LEU A 10 2.13 -7.41 -15.53
N THR A 11 1.42 -6.52 -14.84
CA THR A 11 0.54 -6.86 -13.71
C THR A 11 -0.94 -6.56 -13.97
N VAL A 12 -1.35 -6.36 -15.23
CA VAL A 12 -2.74 -6.03 -15.59
C VAL A 12 -3.74 -6.99 -14.96
N SER A 13 -3.55 -8.29 -15.18
CA SER A 13 -4.45 -9.34 -14.67
C SER A 13 -4.55 -9.35 -13.14
N ILE A 14 -3.43 -9.14 -12.44
CA ILE A 14 -3.41 -9.10 -10.96
C ILE A 14 -4.25 -7.93 -10.46
N TRP A 15 -4.09 -6.76 -11.05
CA TRP A 15 -4.80 -5.56 -10.60
C TRP A 15 -6.27 -5.57 -11.00
N GLU A 16 -6.62 -6.14 -12.16
CA GLU A 16 -8.02 -6.37 -12.53
C GLU A 16 -8.70 -7.31 -11.54
N ALA A 17 -8.00 -8.37 -11.10
CA ALA A 17 -8.49 -9.28 -10.06
C ALA A 17 -8.66 -8.60 -8.69
N GLN A 18 -7.89 -7.55 -8.39
CA GLN A 18 -8.10 -6.75 -7.16
C GLN A 18 -9.38 -5.92 -7.24
N LEU A 19 -9.68 -5.33 -8.39
CA LEU A 19 -10.90 -4.52 -8.58
C LEU A 19 -12.19 -5.34 -8.46
N SER A 20 -12.16 -6.61 -8.85
CA SER A 20 -13.29 -7.54 -8.73
C SER A 20 -13.24 -8.41 -7.47
N HIS A 21 -12.28 -8.19 -6.58
CA HIS A 21 -12.13 -8.99 -5.37
C HIS A 21 -13.34 -8.83 -4.43
N PRO A 22 -13.87 -9.91 -3.81
CA PRO A 22 -15.06 -9.84 -2.94
C PRO A 22 -14.95 -8.79 -1.83
N PHE A 23 -13.78 -8.69 -1.17
CA PHE A 23 -13.52 -7.65 -0.17
C PHE A 23 -13.71 -6.24 -0.73
N VAL A 24 -13.13 -5.94 -1.90
CA VAL A 24 -13.17 -4.60 -2.53
C VAL A 24 -14.58 -4.25 -3.01
N VAL A 25 -15.29 -5.21 -3.60
CA VAL A 25 -16.68 -5.03 -4.03
C VAL A 25 -17.58 -4.77 -2.82
N ALA A 26 -17.50 -5.60 -1.78
CA ALA A 26 -18.31 -5.43 -0.57
C ALA A 26 -17.97 -4.13 0.18
N LEU A 27 -16.71 -3.69 0.15
CA LEU A 27 -16.28 -2.41 0.72
C LEU A 27 -16.94 -1.23 0.01
N GLY A 28 -16.97 -1.25 -1.33
CA GLY A 28 -17.59 -0.20 -2.15
C GLY A 28 -19.12 -0.18 -2.09
N ASP A 29 -19.75 -1.35 -1.95
CA ASP A 29 -21.20 -1.47 -1.81
C ASP A 29 -21.67 -1.23 -0.36
N GLY A 30 -20.75 -1.05 0.60
CA GLY A 30 -21.05 -0.83 2.01
C GLY A 30 -21.58 -2.06 2.74
N THR A 31 -21.42 -3.25 2.15
CA THR A 31 -21.92 -4.54 2.65
C THR A 31 -20.84 -5.41 3.30
N LEU A 32 -19.57 -4.99 3.25
CA LEU A 32 -18.47 -5.68 3.91
C LEU A 32 -18.78 -5.82 5.41
N PRO A 33 -18.67 -7.03 6.01
CA PRO A 33 -18.85 -7.19 7.45
C PRO A 33 -17.82 -6.38 8.24
N GLU A 34 -18.27 -5.68 9.29
CA GLU A 34 -17.41 -4.80 10.09
C GLU A 34 -16.21 -5.55 10.68
N GLN A 35 -16.38 -6.83 11.05
CA GLN A 35 -15.28 -7.66 11.56
C GLN A 35 -14.13 -7.81 10.56
N LYS A 36 -14.43 -8.01 9.27
CA LYS A 36 -13.41 -8.13 8.22
C LYS A 36 -12.71 -6.81 7.97
N PHE A 37 -13.45 -5.71 8.00
CA PHE A 37 -12.87 -4.37 7.92
C PHE A 37 -11.98 -4.06 9.13
N LYS A 38 -12.42 -4.45 10.33
CA LYS A 38 -11.63 -4.32 11.55
C LYS A 38 -10.34 -5.13 11.48
N TYR A 39 -10.41 -6.38 11.05
CA TYR A 39 -9.23 -7.21 10.82
C TYR A 39 -8.26 -6.53 9.84
N TYR A 40 -8.77 -6.04 8.70
CA TYR A 40 -8.00 -5.33 7.70
C TYR A 40 -7.26 -4.11 8.28
N ILE A 41 -7.94 -3.22 9.01
CA ILE A 41 -7.32 -2.02 9.61
C ILE A 41 -6.24 -2.40 10.64
N LEU A 42 -6.46 -3.45 11.44
CA LEU A 42 -5.47 -3.90 12.41
C LEU A 42 -4.20 -4.45 11.73
N GLN A 43 -4.35 -5.16 10.60
CA GLN A 43 -3.21 -5.61 9.81
C GLN A 43 -2.53 -4.44 9.08
N ASP A 44 -3.30 -3.49 8.55
CA ASP A 44 -2.79 -2.32 7.84
C ASP A 44 -1.94 -1.42 8.76
N ALA A 45 -2.34 -1.23 10.01
CA ALA A 45 -1.51 -0.52 11.00
C ALA A 45 -0.11 -1.15 11.14
N ARG A 46 -0.03 -2.49 11.14
CA ARG A 46 1.26 -3.21 11.19
C ARG A 46 2.05 -3.05 9.89
N PHE A 47 1.37 -3.07 8.76
CA PHE A 47 1.96 -2.87 7.43
C PHE A 47 2.57 -1.47 7.30
N LEU A 48 1.83 -0.42 7.68
CA LEU A 48 2.26 0.98 7.62
C LEU A 48 3.52 1.24 8.45
N GLY A 49 3.65 0.59 9.62
CA GLY A 49 4.86 0.67 10.44
C GLY A 49 6.12 0.18 9.71
N ASP A 50 6.01 -0.90 8.93
CA ASP A 50 7.13 -1.41 8.11
C ASP A 50 7.31 -0.62 6.81
N LEU A 51 6.22 -0.14 6.19
CA LEU A 51 6.29 0.76 5.03
C LEU A 51 7.01 2.07 5.36
N ALA A 52 6.79 2.64 6.54
CA ALA A 52 7.50 3.83 6.99
C ALA A 52 9.03 3.58 7.07
N ARG A 53 9.45 2.39 7.50
CA ARG A 53 10.87 1.98 7.52
C ARG A 53 11.43 1.81 6.10
N VAL A 54 10.64 1.30 5.17
CA VAL A 54 11.02 1.21 3.75
C VAL A 54 11.27 2.61 3.17
N PHE A 55 10.37 3.57 3.40
CA PHE A 55 10.59 4.95 2.96
C PHE A 55 11.78 5.61 3.66
N ALA A 56 11.97 5.38 4.96
CA ALA A 56 13.14 5.88 5.69
C ALA A 56 14.46 5.35 5.11
N SER A 57 14.49 4.10 4.64
CA SER A 57 15.68 3.54 3.98
C SER A 57 16.01 4.25 2.65
N GLY A 58 15.01 4.82 1.98
CA GLY A 58 15.15 5.62 0.77
C GLY A 58 15.95 6.92 1.00
N ILE A 59 15.92 7.48 2.21
CA ILE A 59 16.67 8.70 2.58
C ILE A 59 18.17 8.50 2.36
N LEU A 60 18.71 7.38 2.84
CA LEU A 60 20.14 7.05 2.72
C LEU A 60 20.57 6.79 1.27
N ARG A 61 19.63 6.35 0.42
CA ARG A 61 19.89 5.91 -0.95
C ARG A 61 19.63 7.00 -1.99
N ALA A 62 18.97 8.08 -1.58
CA ALA A 62 18.54 9.13 -2.48
C ALA A 62 19.76 9.75 -3.21
N PRO A 63 19.68 9.90 -4.54
CA PRO A 63 20.79 10.46 -5.33
C PRO A 63 20.91 11.98 -5.18
N ASP A 64 19.92 12.65 -4.59
CA ASP A 64 19.83 14.09 -4.42
C ASP A 64 19.03 14.46 -3.16
N SER A 65 19.25 15.67 -2.65
CA SER A 65 18.62 16.17 -1.42
C SER A 65 17.10 16.27 -1.52
N ASP A 66 16.57 16.59 -2.70
CA ASP A 66 15.12 16.73 -2.90
C ASP A 66 14.42 15.37 -2.78
N SER A 67 15.04 14.33 -3.33
CA SER A 67 14.57 12.96 -3.21
C SER A 67 14.71 12.46 -1.78
N ALA A 68 15.81 12.78 -1.09
CA ALA A 68 16.00 12.43 0.32
C ALA A 68 14.93 13.08 1.22
N LEU A 69 14.66 14.38 1.01
CA LEU A 69 13.62 15.12 1.72
C LEU A 69 12.24 14.53 1.46
N ARG A 70 11.94 14.15 0.20
CA ARG A 70 10.65 13.53 -0.11
C ARG A 70 10.49 12.15 0.53
N PHE A 71 11.53 11.31 0.56
CA PHE A 71 11.48 10.04 1.31
C PHE A 71 11.24 10.26 2.81
N ALA A 72 11.91 11.24 3.41
CA ALA A 72 11.68 11.60 4.81
C ALA A 72 10.22 12.02 5.06
N LYS A 73 9.66 12.82 4.14
CA LYS A 73 8.27 13.24 4.20
C LYS A 73 7.30 12.06 4.06
N LEU A 74 7.54 11.13 3.12
CA LEU A 74 6.72 9.93 2.96
C LEU A 74 6.74 9.03 4.21
N ALA A 75 7.91 8.86 4.84
CA ALA A 75 8.02 8.11 6.09
C ALA A 75 7.22 8.77 7.22
N GLU A 76 7.31 10.09 7.35
CA GLU A 76 6.52 10.86 8.34
C GLU A 76 5.01 10.77 8.06
N GLU A 77 4.58 11.04 6.82
CA GLU A 77 3.17 10.94 6.41
C GLU A 77 2.61 9.54 6.69
N THR A 78 3.38 8.48 6.42
CA THR A 78 2.96 7.10 6.70
C THR A 78 2.74 6.84 8.19
N ILE A 79 3.62 7.35 9.05
CA ILE A 79 3.48 7.24 10.52
C ILE A 79 2.27 8.05 11.00
N THR A 80 2.05 9.24 10.42
CA THR A 80 0.92 10.10 10.78
C THR A 80 -0.41 9.46 10.39
N VAL A 81 -0.51 8.82 9.23
CA VAL A 81 -1.69 8.05 8.80
C VAL A 81 -1.94 6.88 9.75
N GLU A 82 -0.91 6.09 10.09
CA GLU A 82 -1.03 4.97 11.03
C GLU A 82 -1.59 5.41 12.39
N ARG A 83 -1.09 6.52 12.93
CA ARG A 83 -1.58 7.08 14.20
C ARG A 83 -3.02 7.54 14.09
N SER A 84 -3.40 8.16 12.98
CA SER A 84 -4.79 8.57 12.75
C SER A 84 -5.74 7.36 12.68
N LEU A 85 -5.32 6.25 12.07
CA LEU A 85 -6.09 5.00 12.09
C LEU A 85 -6.25 4.47 13.53
N HIS A 86 -5.17 4.49 14.32
CA HIS A 86 -5.21 4.09 15.72
C HIS A 86 -6.15 4.95 16.56
N GLU A 87 -6.15 6.26 16.37
CA GLU A 87 -7.02 7.18 17.10
C GLU A 87 -8.49 7.00 16.71
N ASN A 88 -8.79 7.07 15.41
CA ASN A 88 -10.17 7.05 14.92
C ASN A 88 -10.84 5.69 15.14
N TYR A 89 -10.18 4.60 14.72
CA TYR A 89 -10.76 3.26 14.84
C TYR A 89 -10.57 2.65 16.22
N GLY A 90 -9.49 3.02 16.94
CA GLY A 90 -9.29 2.60 18.32
C GLY A 90 -10.40 3.09 19.22
N GLN A 91 -10.81 4.35 19.10
CA GLN A 91 -12.00 4.86 19.82
C GLN A 91 -13.27 4.09 19.46
N ARG A 92 -13.54 3.90 18.16
CA ARG A 92 -14.74 3.18 17.69
C ARG A 92 -14.81 1.74 18.21
N TRP A 93 -13.68 1.06 18.36
CA TRP A 93 -13.63 -0.35 18.77
C TRP A 93 -13.21 -0.57 20.22
N ASN A 94 -13.09 0.51 21.01
CA ASN A 94 -12.60 0.48 22.38
C ASN A 94 -11.24 -0.24 22.52
N LEU A 95 -10.30 0.10 21.63
CA LEU A 95 -8.93 -0.40 21.61
C LEU A 95 -7.93 0.74 21.82
N THR A 96 -6.93 0.49 22.65
CA THR A 96 -5.77 1.38 22.79
C THR A 96 -4.83 1.23 21.59
N PRO A 97 -4.02 2.25 21.26
CA PRO A 97 -2.96 2.12 20.24
C PRO A 97 -2.01 0.94 20.51
N LYS A 98 -1.73 0.64 21.79
CA LYS A 98 -0.92 -0.52 22.18
C LYS A 98 -1.60 -1.84 21.84
N GLN A 99 -2.91 -1.96 22.05
CA GLN A 99 -3.66 -3.15 21.67
C GLN A 99 -3.68 -3.34 20.15
N MET A 100 -3.93 -2.28 19.39
CA MET A 100 -3.93 -2.34 17.93
C MET A 100 -2.56 -2.73 17.37
N SER A 101 -1.49 -2.10 17.87
CA SER A 101 -0.11 -2.44 17.48
C SER A 101 0.38 -3.79 18.03
N SER A 102 -0.29 -4.39 19.02
CA SER A 102 0.05 -5.73 19.54
C SER A 102 -0.54 -6.88 18.73
N VAL A 103 -1.45 -6.59 17.80
CA VAL A 103 -2.04 -7.61 16.92
C VAL A 103 -0.92 -8.27 16.09
N PRO A 104 -0.77 -9.61 16.17
CA PRO A 104 0.20 -10.32 15.36
C PRO A 104 -0.06 -10.11 13.87
N MET A 105 1.02 -9.96 13.09
CA MET A 105 0.89 -9.96 11.63
C MET A 105 0.40 -11.33 11.16
N ALA A 106 -0.57 -11.30 10.26
CA ALA A 106 -0.97 -12.48 9.50
C ALA A 106 0.19 -13.01 8.64
N PRO A 107 0.21 -14.31 8.29
CA PRO A 107 1.23 -14.89 7.42
C PRO A 107 1.50 -14.07 6.15
N THR A 108 0.46 -13.63 5.45
CA THR A 108 0.56 -12.83 4.23
C THR A 108 1.16 -11.45 4.50
N ASN A 109 0.71 -10.73 5.53
CA ASN A 109 1.24 -9.42 5.90
C ASN A 109 2.72 -9.50 6.33
N TYR A 110 3.08 -10.53 7.10
CA TYR A 110 4.45 -10.78 7.48
C TYR A 110 5.33 -11.01 6.25
N ALA A 111 4.91 -11.89 5.33
CA ALA A 111 5.67 -12.19 4.11
C ALA A 111 5.81 -10.95 3.21
N TYR A 112 4.75 -10.16 3.06
CA TYR A 112 4.79 -8.93 2.27
C TYR A 112 5.76 -7.90 2.85
N THR A 113 5.63 -7.60 4.14
CA THR A 113 6.54 -6.64 4.79
C THR A 113 8.00 -7.10 4.79
N ARG A 114 8.27 -8.41 4.96
CA ARG A 114 9.63 -8.94 4.83
C ARG A 114 10.18 -8.78 3.41
N HIS A 115 9.36 -8.98 2.38
CA HIS A 115 9.76 -8.73 0.99
C HIS A 115 10.19 -7.26 0.81
N MET A 116 9.36 -6.30 1.23
CA MET A 116 9.68 -4.88 1.10
C MET A 116 10.93 -4.50 1.89
N LEU A 117 11.05 -4.95 3.14
CA LEU A 117 12.19 -4.64 3.99
C LEU A 117 13.50 -5.26 3.49
N THR A 118 13.44 -6.43 2.84
CA THR A 118 14.63 -7.06 2.23
C THR A 118 15.16 -6.23 1.07
N VAL A 119 14.27 -5.77 0.18
CA VAL A 119 14.64 -4.84 -0.89
C VAL A 119 15.12 -3.52 -0.29
N ALA A 120 14.45 -3.01 0.74
CA ALA A 120 14.83 -1.78 1.42
C ALA A 120 16.20 -1.82 2.11
N ALA A 121 16.67 -3.00 2.53
CA ALA A 121 17.94 -3.17 3.20
C ALA A 121 19.14 -3.16 2.24
N SER A 122 18.96 -3.57 0.98
CA SER A 122 20.08 -3.83 0.05
C SER A 122 19.95 -3.15 -1.32
N GLY A 123 18.75 -2.73 -1.71
CA GLY A 123 18.48 -2.17 -3.03
C GLY A 123 18.87 -0.71 -3.18
N THR A 124 18.78 -0.21 -4.41
CA THR A 124 18.97 1.20 -4.78
C THR A 124 17.73 2.05 -4.46
N ALA A 125 17.82 3.37 -4.60
CA ALA A 125 16.66 4.26 -4.40
C ALA A 125 15.47 3.91 -5.32
N VAL A 126 15.76 3.47 -6.55
CA VAL A 126 14.71 3.07 -7.49
C VAL A 126 14.09 1.73 -7.11
N GLU A 127 14.88 0.76 -6.65
CA GLU A 127 14.35 -0.52 -6.15
C GLU A 127 13.47 -0.32 -4.91
N VAL A 128 13.86 0.57 -3.98
CA VAL A 128 13.03 0.97 -2.82
C VAL A 128 11.72 1.61 -3.26
N THR A 129 11.76 2.46 -4.28
CA THR A 129 10.54 3.11 -4.79
C THR A 129 9.65 2.10 -5.49
N VAL A 130 10.21 1.19 -6.29
CA VAL A 130 9.44 0.19 -7.04
C VAL A 130 8.78 -0.82 -6.11
N VAL A 131 9.46 -1.29 -5.06
CA VAL A 131 8.88 -2.29 -4.15
C VAL A 131 7.67 -1.75 -3.38
N ALA A 132 7.65 -0.46 -3.06
CA ALA A 132 6.54 0.22 -2.41
C ALA A 132 5.47 0.77 -3.39
N LEU A 133 5.79 0.89 -4.68
CA LEU A 133 4.89 1.56 -5.64
C LEU A 133 3.51 0.88 -5.79
N PRO A 134 3.38 -0.46 -5.81
CA PRO A 134 2.07 -1.09 -5.89
C PRO A 134 1.11 -0.62 -4.80
N CYS A 135 1.55 -0.50 -3.55
CA CYS A 135 0.67 -0.09 -2.43
C CYS A 135 0.13 1.34 -2.63
N ALA A 136 0.99 2.29 -2.98
CA ALA A 136 0.57 3.67 -3.21
C ALA A 136 -0.36 3.81 -4.42
N TRP A 137 -0.16 2.97 -5.45
CA TRP A 137 -0.85 3.12 -6.72
C TRP A 137 -2.16 2.33 -6.79
N ILE A 138 -2.21 1.08 -6.32
CA ILE A 138 -3.43 0.27 -6.41
C ILE A 138 -4.57 0.86 -5.59
N TYR A 139 -4.28 1.42 -4.42
CA TYR A 139 -5.28 2.07 -3.58
C TYR A 139 -5.93 3.28 -4.26
N CYS A 140 -5.15 4.09 -4.98
CA CYS A 140 -5.70 5.16 -5.83
C CYS A 140 -6.65 4.59 -6.88
N VAL A 141 -6.24 3.51 -7.54
CA VAL A 141 -7.02 2.88 -8.61
C VAL A 141 -8.32 2.27 -8.07
N VAL A 142 -8.27 1.61 -6.91
CA VAL A 142 -9.44 1.06 -6.21
C VAL A 142 -10.38 2.18 -5.78
N GLY A 143 -9.89 3.21 -5.09
CA GLY A 143 -10.71 4.33 -4.63
C GLY A 143 -11.43 5.02 -5.79
N GLN A 144 -10.69 5.35 -6.86
CA GLN A 144 -11.27 5.94 -8.07
C GLN A 144 -12.25 4.99 -8.78
N HIS A 145 -11.97 3.68 -8.82
CA HIS A 145 -12.86 2.70 -9.41
C HIS A 145 -14.20 2.65 -8.68
N LEU A 146 -14.18 2.57 -7.35
CA LEU A 146 -15.38 2.49 -6.52
C LEU A 146 -16.23 3.77 -6.62
N LEU A 147 -15.62 4.94 -6.78
CA LEU A 147 -16.35 6.21 -6.94
C LEU A 147 -16.93 6.44 -8.35
N ARG A 148 -16.68 5.58 -9.34
CA ARG A 148 -17.28 5.74 -10.68
C ARG A 148 -18.80 5.65 -10.67
N LYS A 149 -19.38 4.97 -9.67
CA LYS A 149 -20.84 4.87 -9.46
C LYS A 149 -21.43 6.09 -8.74
N GLY A 150 -20.59 7.06 -8.33
CA GLY A 150 -20.98 8.23 -7.56
C GLY A 150 -20.31 8.28 -6.18
N HIS A 151 -20.41 9.41 -5.51
CA HIS A 151 -19.90 9.55 -4.14
C HIS A 151 -20.73 8.73 -3.15
N PRO A 152 -20.09 8.06 -2.18
CA PRO A 152 -20.79 7.35 -1.12
C PRO A 152 -21.67 8.30 -0.32
N ALA A 153 -22.90 7.85 -0.02
CA ALA A 153 -23.82 8.56 0.86
C ALA A 153 -23.16 8.81 2.23
N LYS A 154 -23.60 9.86 2.95
CA LYS A 154 -23.06 10.19 4.28
C LYS A 154 -23.20 9.04 5.30
N SER A 155 -24.21 8.17 5.13
CA SER A 155 -24.46 6.99 5.95
C SER A 155 -23.60 5.77 5.59
N HIS A 156 -22.79 5.84 4.53
CA HIS A 156 -21.99 4.71 4.09
C HIS A 156 -20.92 4.36 5.15
N PRO A 157 -20.86 3.11 5.64
CA PRO A 157 -20.04 2.74 6.81
C PRO A 157 -18.54 2.93 6.60
N TYR A 158 -18.08 2.85 5.35
CA TYR A 158 -16.67 2.98 4.95
C TYR A 158 -16.38 4.24 4.14
N ARG A 159 -17.24 5.26 4.28
CA ARG A 159 -17.17 6.49 3.48
C ARG A 159 -15.78 7.14 3.53
N ASP A 160 -15.19 7.28 4.72
CA ASP A 160 -13.95 8.03 4.90
C ASP A 160 -12.77 7.33 4.24
N TRP A 161 -12.72 5.99 4.32
CA TRP A 161 -11.75 5.18 3.59
C TRP A 161 -11.88 5.41 2.08
N LEU A 162 -13.10 5.33 1.53
CA LEU A 162 -13.33 5.52 0.09
C LEU A 162 -12.92 6.93 -0.39
N MET A 163 -13.26 7.96 0.39
CA MET A 163 -12.91 9.34 0.07
C MET A 163 -11.41 9.61 0.18
N LEU A 164 -10.72 9.01 1.15
CA LEU A 164 -9.27 9.16 1.33
C LEU A 164 -8.51 8.63 0.10
N TYR A 165 -8.76 7.38 -0.29
CA TYR A 165 -7.98 6.76 -1.36
C TYR A 165 -8.39 7.22 -2.76
N ALA A 166 -9.55 7.87 -2.90
CA ALA A 166 -9.92 8.55 -4.13
C ALA A 166 -9.43 10.02 -4.21
N SER A 167 -8.80 10.53 -3.14
CA SER A 167 -8.41 11.94 -3.06
C SER A 167 -7.24 12.28 -4.00
N PRO A 168 -7.23 13.48 -4.59
CA PRO A 168 -6.07 13.99 -5.32
C PRO A 168 -4.80 14.01 -4.47
N GLU A 169 -4.93 14.36 -3.19
CA GLU A 169 -3.82 14.46 -2.25
C GLU A 169 -3.12 13.10 -2.05
N PHE A 170 -3.88 12.01 -1.93
CA PHE A 170 -3.31 10.67 -1.86
C PHE A 170 -2.66 10.26 -3.18
N ALA A 171 -3.24 10.65 -4.32
CA ALA A 171 -2.70 10.34 -5.64
C ALA A 171 -1.33 10.98 -5.93
N GLU A 172 -0.98 12.09 -5.28
CA GLU A 172 0.34 12.72 -5.41
C GLU A 172 1.50 11.79 -5.03
N VAL A 173 1.26 10.84 -4.11
CA VAL A 173 2.29 9.86 -3.72
C VAL A 173 2.67 8.98 -4.91
N GLN A 174 1.70 8.30 -5.53
CA GLN A 174 2.01 7.43 -6.69
C GLN A 174 2.49 8.22 -7.91
N ILE A 175 2.02 9.46 -8.10
CA ILE A 175 2.49 10.33 -9.19
C ILE A 175 4.00 10.60 -9.03
N TRP A 176 4.41 11.02 -7.84
CA TRP A 176 5.83 11.27 -7.55
C TRP A 176 6.67 10.00 -7.71
N MET A 177 6.22 8.88 -7.13
CA MET A 177 6.94 7.61 -7.20
C MET A 177 7.13 7.14 -8.64
N ARG A 178 6.07 7.18 -9.47
CA ARG A 178 6.16 6.80 -10.88
C ARG A 178 7.09 7.71 -11.66
N LYS A 179 7.05 9.02 -11.42
CA LYS A 179 7.98 9.97 -12.04
C LYS A 179 9.43 9.64 -11.72
N LYS A 180 9.73 9.30 -10.46
CA LYS A 180 11.08 8.91 -10.03
C LYS A 180 11.51 7.56 -10.60
N VAL A 181 10.62 6.57 -10.61
CA VAL A 181 10.86 5.28 -11.29
C VAL A 181 11.19 5.50 -12.77
N ASP A 182 10.38 6.29 -13.48
CA ASP A 182 10.59 6.58 -14.90
C ASP A 182 11.86 7.38 -15.17
N GLN A 183 12.30 8.21 -14.22
CA GLN A 183 13.55 8.95 -14.31
C GLN A 183 14.77 8.05 -14.07
N TRP A 184 14.79 7.33 -12.96
CA TRP A 184 15.95 6.54 -12.54
C TRP A 184 16.13 5.25 -13.35
N ALA A 185 15.05 4.67 -13.87
CA ALA A 185 15.13 3.51 -14.76
C ALA A 185 15.87 3.79 -16.07
N LYS A 186 16.03 5.06 -16.50
CA LYS A 186 16.77 5.42 -17.72
C LYS A 186 18.26 5.11 -17.64
N THR A 187 18.81 5.10 -16.43
CA THR A 187 20.24 4.86 -16.16
C THR A 187 20.47 3.53 -15.45
N ALA A 188 19.41 2.78 -15.15
CA ALA A 188 19.48 1.49 -14.47
C ALA A 188 20.07 0.40 -15.38
N GLY A 189 20.84 -0.50 -14.79
CA GLY A 189 21.39 -1.66 -15.49
C GLY A 189 20.31 -2.69 -15.82
N LYS A 190 20.56 -3.59 -16.78
CA LYS A 190 19.60 -4.63 -17.18
C LYS A 190 19.16 -5.54 -16.02
N ASP A 191 20.08 -5.91 -15.14
CA ASP A 191 19.75 -6.77 -13.99
C ASP A 191 18.98 -6.01 -12.91
N GLU A 192 19.22 -4.71 -12.74
CA GLU A 192 18.42 -3.86 -11.84
C GLU A 192 16.99 -3.71 -12.37
N LEU A 193 16.82 -3.48 -13.68
CA LEU A 193 15.51 -3.44 -14.33
C LEU A 193 14.74 -4.75 -14.09
N ARG A 194 15.40 -5.91 -14.21
CA ARG A 194 14.78 -7.22 -13.92
C ARG A 194 14.34 -7.34 -12.46
N ARG A 195 15.20 -6.96 -11.51
CA ARG A 195 14.85 -6.99 -10.07
C ARG A 195 13.70 -6.04 -9.74
N MET A 196 13.61 -4.89 -10.41
CA MET A 196 12.48 -3.97 -10.29
C MET A 196 11.19 -4.59 -10.82
N GLU A 197 11.21 -5.24 -11.99
CA GLU A 197 10.06 -5.98 -12.51
C GLU A 197 9.57 -7.05 -11.53
N GLU A 198 10.49 -7.88 -11.04
CA GLU A 198 10.18 -8.94 -10.07
C GLU A 198 9.58 -8.37 -8.79
N SER A 199 10.19 -7.33 -8.22
CA SER A 199 9.70 -6.67 -6.99
C SER A 199 8.30 -6.07 -7.19
N PHE A 200 8.06 -5.40 -8.31
CA PHE A 200 6.74 -4.83 -8.60
C PHE A 200 5.66 -5.91 -8.76
N ILE A 201 5.99 -7.02 -9.42
CA ILE A 201 5.08 -8.16 -9.60
C ILE A 201 4.78 -8.81 -8.24
N ILE A 202 5.80 -9.04 -7.41
CA ILE A 202 5.64 -9.67 -6.09
C ILE A 202 4.80 -8.77 -5.18
N SER A 203 5.12 -7.48 -5.07
CA SER A 203 4.31 -6.52 -4.32
C SER A 203 2.87 -6.45 -4.85
N SER A 204 2.65 -6.48 -6.17
CA SER A 204 1.29 -6.51 -6.74
C SER A 204 0.51 -7.79 -6.36
N ARG A 205 1.19 -8.95 -6.28
CA ARG A 205 0.57 -10.20 -5.82
C ARG A 205 0.21 -10.12 -4.35
N TYR A 206 1.11 -9.58 -3.52
CA TYR A 206 0.83 -9.42 -2.11
C TYR A 206 -0.29 -8.41 -1.83
N GLU A 207 -0.44 -7.34 -2.63
CA GLU A 207 -1.61 -6.47 -2.55
C GLU A 207 -2.92 -7.23 -2.78
N TRP A 208 -2.97 -8.09 -3.79
CA TRP A 208 -4.13 -8.97 -3.99
C TRP A 208 -4.34 -9.92 -2.80
N MET A 209 -3.27 -10.54 -2.32
CA MET A 209 -3.33 -11.42 -1.14
C MET A 209 -3.70 -10.66 0.14
N PHE A 210 -3.44 -9.35 0.22
CA PHE A 210 -3.82 -8.53 1.36
C PHE A 210 -5.35 -8.40 1.47
N TRP A 211 -6.03 -8.28 0.32
CA TRP A 211 -7.50 -8.35 0.28
C TRP A 211 -8.00 -9.75 0.64
N GLU A 212 -7.35 -10.80 0.13
CA GLU A 212 -7.74 -12.19 0.38
C GLU A 212 -7.55 -12.58 1.85
N MET A 213 -6.43 -12.19 2.47
CA MET A 213 -6.18 -12.46 3.89
C MET A 213 -7.19 -11.72 4.77
N ALA A 214 -7.64 -10.52 4.37
CA ALA A 214 -8.66 -9.77 5.09
C ALA A 214 -10.06 -10.35 4.88
N TRP A 215 -10.34 -10.86 3.68
CA TRP A 215 -11.59 -11.55 3.39
C TRP A 215 -11.74 -12.84 4.18
N ASN A 216 -10.66 -13.59 4.37
CA ASN A 216 -10.66 -14.85 5.11
C ASN A 216 -10.26 -14.71 6.59
N GLU A 217 -9.88 -13.51 7.03
CA GLU A 217 -9.37 -13.25 8.38
C GLU A 217 -8.21 -14.19 8.74
N GLU A 218 -7.23 -14.26 7.83
CA GLU A 218 -6.10 -15.21 7.86
C GLU A 218 -5.37 -15.25 9.22
N GLN A 219 -5.09 -16.46 9.70
CA GLN A 219 -4.27 -16.66 10.88
C GLN A 219 -3.15 -17.64 10.58
N TRP A 220 -2.14 -17.67 11.45
CA TRP A 220 -1.19 -18.76 11.44
C TRP A 220 -1.92 -20.09 11.71
N PRO A 221 -1.68 -21.14 10.92
CA PRO A 221 -2.43 -22.39 11.03
C PRO A 221 -1.90 -23.32 12.14
N VAL A 222 -1.24 -22.77 13.17
CA VAL A 222 -0.54 -23.51 14.24
C VAL A 222 -0.73 -22.88 15.60
#